data_AF-A0A9D8QYS0-F1
#
_entry.id   AF-A0A9D8QYS0-F1
#
_cell.length_a   1.000
_cell.length_b   1.000
_cell.length_c   1.000
_cell.angle_alpha   90.00
_cell.angle_beta   90.00
_cell.angle_gamma   90.00
#
_symmetry.space_group_name_H-M   'P 1'
#
loop_
_entity.id
_entity.type
_entity.pdbx_description
1 polymer ?
#
loop_
_entity_poly.entity_id
_entity_poly.type
_entity_poly.pdbx_seq_one_letter_code
_entity_poly.pdbx_strand_id
1 'polypeptide(L)'
;RRLKTEVAKDLPERIDERRDCELTDEQRKLYLAELRRSRDIIMKSVQEKGLAKSKIHVLAALTRLRQICCHPSLVGNNSVSGKTETLFDILESLQAEGQKVLVFSQFVEMLKILERECAQRGIKTHILTGATKNRQEVVREFQEDPDPCVFLLSLRAAGTGLNLTAASYVVLYDPWWNPAVEAQAIDRTHRIGQTCTVNAYRLISPGTVEEKIWELQQKKSKTISDVLGEQGFTKNLTGADLEYLFSE
;
A
#
# COMPACT_ATOMS: atom_id res chain seq x y z
N ARG A 1 -1.38 30.66 5.72
CA ARG A 1 -1.58 29.23 5.43
C ARG A 1 -2.89 28.83 6.12
N ARG A 2 -4.01 28.73 5.40
CA ARG A 2 -5.32 28.37 5.99
C ARG A 2 -5.32 26.87 6.35
N LEU A 3 -5.92 26.52 7.48
CA LEU A 3 -6.13 25.13 7.88
C LEU A 3 -7.19 24.50 6.97
N LYS A 4 -6.94 23.28 6.49
CA LYS A 4 -7.84 22.51 5.59
C LYS A 4 -9.28 22.37 6.13
N THR A 5 -9.48 22.57 7.43
CA THR A 5 -10.79 22.49 8.10
C THR A 5 -11.77 23.60 7.70
N GLU A 6 -11.30 24.76 7.22
CA GLU A 6 -12.19 25.83 6.75
C GLU A 6 -12.62 25.69 5.29
N VAL A 7 -11.97 24.80 4.51
CA VAL A 7 -12.28 24.51 3.10
C VAL A 7 -13.13 23.24 2.95
N ALA A 8 -13.33 22.49 4.04
CA ALA A 8 -13.93 21.15 4.04
C ALA A 8 -15.47 21.12 3.92
N LYS A 9 -16.16 22.26 3.81
CA LYS A 9 -17.64 22.27 3.76
C LYS A 9 -18.22 21.79 2.42
N ASP A 10 -17.42 21.81 1.35
CA ASP A 10 -17.86 21.47 -0.01
C ASP A 10 -17.28 20.15 -0.53
N LEU A 11 -16.55 19.40 0.31
CA LEU A 11 -16.00 18.10 -0.08
C LEU A 11 -16.92 16.97 0.42
N PRO A 12 -17.17 15.95 -0.41
CA PRO A 12 -17.99 14.80 -0.01
C PRO A 12 -17.32 14.01 1.13
N GLU A 13 -18.06 13.10 1.74
CA GLU A 13 -17.52 12.27 2.82
C GLU A 13 -16.34 11.40 2.35
N ARG A 14 -15.45 11.06 3.28
CA ARG A 14 -14.36 10.09 3.06
C ARG A 14 -14.50 8.96 4.07
N ILE A 15 -14.54 7.73 3.57
CA ILE A 15 -14.64 6.51 4.36
C ILE A 15 -13.30 5.76 4.23
N ASP A 16 -12.63 5.51 5.36
CA ASP A 16 -11.37 4.76 5.44
C ASP A 16 -11.64 3.38 6.06
N GLU A 17 -11.48 2.30 5.30
CA GLU A 17 -11.71 0.93 5.77
C GLU A 17 -10.46 0.06 5.68
N ARG A 18 -10.24 -0.75 6.71
CA ARG A 18 -9.31 -1.89 6.67
C ARG A 18 -10.04 -3.07 6.02
N ARG A 19 -9.40 -3.70 5.04
CA ARG A 19 -9.84 -4.96 4.43
C ARG A 19 -8.78 -6.02 4.70
N ASP A 20 -9.19 -7.07 5.41
CA ASP A 20 -8.31 -8.17 5.76
C ASP A 20 -8.16 -9.15 4.59
N CYS A 21 -6.92 -9.52 4.33
CA CYS A 21 -6.52 -10.37 3.22
C CYS A 21 -5.72 -11.56 3.74
N GLU A 22 -6.40 -12.69 3.94
CA GLU A 22 -5.75 -13.90 4.42
C GLU A 22 -4.65 -14.37 3.47
N LEU A 23 -3.52 -14.78 4.04
CA LEU A 23 -2.49 -15.47 3.25
C LEU A 23 -2.96 -16.88 2.93
N THR A 24 -2.73 -17.34 1.70
CA THR A 24 -2.91 -18.76 1.35
C THR A 24 -1.97 -19.65 2.18
N ASP A 25 -2.26 -20.94 2.30
CA ASP A 25 -1.44 -21.86 3.10
C ASP A 25 0.04 -21.89 2.64
N GLU A 26 0.27 -21.93 1.33
CA GLU A 26 1.63 -21.93 0.76
C GLU A 26 2.33 -20.58 0.98
N GLN A 27 1.60 -19.47 0.81
CA GLN A 27 2.11 -18.14 1.10
C GLN A 27 2.44 -17.95 2.58
N ARG A 28 1.62 -18.50 3.49
CA ARG A 28 1.84 -18.48 4.94
C ARG A 28 3.07 -19.30 5.35
N LYS A 29 3.26 -20.50 4.77
CA LYS A 29 4.48 -21.30 4.97
C LYS A 29 5.73 -20.53 4.53
N LEU A 30 5.69 -19.92 3.34
CA LEU A 30 6.78 -19.09 2.83
C LEU A 30 7.07 -17.90 3.75
N TYR A 31 6.03 -17.21 4.21
CA TYR A 31 6.12 -16.07 5.10
C TYR A 31 6.79 -16.45 6.44
N LEU A 32 6.32 -17.51 7.10
CA LEU A 32 6.86 -17.97 8.39
C LEU A 32 8.33 -18.43 8.27
N ALA A 33 8.68 -19.10 7.18
CA ALA A 33 10.07 -19.48 6.93
C ALA A 33 10.99 -18.26 6.79
N GLU A 34 10.54 -17.23 6.05
CA GLU A 34 11.30 -15.99 5.89
C GLU A 34 11.35 -15.17 7.19
N LEU A 35 10.28 -15.18 7.97
CA LEU A 35 10.20 -14.50 9.27
C LEU A 35 11.23 -15.07 10.25
N ARG A 36 11.29 -16.39 10.39
CA ARG A 36 12.27 -17.08 11.25
C ARG A 36 13.69 -16.78 10.82
N ARG A 37 13.96 -16.91 9.51
CA ARG A 37 15.28 -16.59 8.94
C ARG A 37 15.68 -15.14 9.21
N SER A 38 14.76 -14.20 8.97
CA SER A 38 14.98 -12.78 9.17
C SER A 38 15.26 -12.44 10.63
N ARG A 39 14.48 -13.03 11.55
CA ARG A 39 14.66 -12.88 13.00
C ARG A 39 16.06 -13.29 13.42
N ASP A 40 16.51 -14.47 13.01
CA ASP A 40 17.83 -14.99 13.42
C ASP A 40 18.98 -14.09 12.93
N ILE A 41 18.90 -13.62 11.69
CA ILE A 41 19.89 -12.68 11.11
C ILE A 41 19.90 -11.36 11.88
N ILE A 42 18.73 -10.80 12.16
CA ILE A 42 18.60 -9.50 12.84
C ILE A 42 19.09 -9.60 14.27
N MET A 43 18.66 -10.62 15.02
CA MET A 43 19.05 -10.78 16.43
C MET A 43 20.57 -10.95 16.57
N LYS A 44 21.19 -11.75 15.70
CA LYS A 44 22.65 -11.88 15.64
C LYS A 44 23.33 -10.55 15.32
N SER A 45 22.85 -9.83 14.30
CA SER A 45 23.42 -8.53 13.92
C SER A 45 23.29 -7.48 15.03
N VAL A 46 22.16 -7.45 15.74
CA VAL A 46 21.92 -6.53 16.85
C VAL A 46 22.85 -6.84 18.02
N GLN A 47 23.07 -8.12 18.34
CA GLN A 47 24.02 -8.54 19.37
C GLN A 47 25.47 -8.17 19.03
N GLU A 48 25.90 -8.37 17.78
CA GLU A 48 27.29 -8.13 17.36
C GLU A 48 27.62 -6.65 17.13
N LYS A 49 26.69 -5.89 16.52
CA LYS A 49 26.96 -4.55 15.96
C LYS A 49 26.09 -3.45 16.56
N GLY A 50 25.12 -3.80 17.39
CA GLY A 50 24.11 -2.89 17.91
C GLY A 50 23.01 -2.57 16.89
N LEU A 51 21.89 -2.02 17.41
CA LEU A 51 20.69 -1.73 16.63
C LEU A 51 20.93 -0.71 15.50
N ALA A 52 21.68 0.36 15.78
CA ALA A 52 21.91 1.43 14.81
C ALA A 52 22.62 0.94 13.54
N LYS A 53 23.56 0.00 13.67
CA LYS A 53 24.30 -0.59 12.53
C LYS A 53 23.53 -1.72 11.83
N SER A 54 22.49 -2.24 12.46
CA SER A 54 21.66 -3.34 11.93
C SER A 54 20.46 -2.87 11.11
N LYS A 55 20.22 -1.56 11.01
CA LYS A 55 19.04 -0.96 10.34
C LYS A 55 18.86 -1.41 8.89
N ILE A 56 19.95 -1.57 8.14
CA ILE A 56 19.88 -2.03 6.75
C ILE A 56 19.33 -3.46 6.67
N HIS A 57 19.77 -4.35 7.57
CA HIS A 57 19.27 -5.73 7.63
C HIS A 57 17.79 -5.77 8.03
N VAL A 58 17.38 -4.93 8.98
CA VAL A 58 15.97 -4.80 9.39
C VAL A 58 15.12 -4.33 8.21
N LEU A 59 15.52 -3.28 7.51
CA LEU A 59 14.78 -2.78 6.35
C LEU A 59 14.67 -3.84 5.24
N ALA A 60 15.77 -4.53 4.93
CA ALA A 60 15.77 -5.58 3.92
C ALA A 60 14.80 -6.73 4.28
N ALA A 61 14.80 -7.16 5.53
CA ALA A 61 13.89 -8.19 6.02
C ALA A 61 12.42 -7.75 5.97
N LEU A 62 12.12 -6.54 6.47
CA LEU A 62 10.76 -5.99 6.42
C LEU A 62 10.26 -5.83 4.99
N THR A 63 11.11 -5.37 4.07
CA THR A 63 10.79 -5.29 2.64
C THR A 63 10.47 -6.67 2.08
N ARG A 64 11.28 -7.69 2.38
CA ARG A 64 11.08 -9.05 1.87
C ARG A 64 9.79 -9.70 2.42
N LEU A 65 9.52 -9.53 3.71
CA LEU A 65 8.27 -10.00 4.33
C LEU A 65 7.05 -9.33 3.69
N ARG A 66 7.10 -8.02 3.45
CA ARG A 66 6.01 -7.28 2.78
C ARG A 66 5.84 -7.70 1.33
N GLN A 67 6.92 -7.99 0.60
CA GLN A 67 6.83 -8.56 -0.74
C GLN A 67 6.10 -9.91 -0.74
N ILE A 68 6.35 -10.77 0.25
CA ILE A 68 5.63 -12.04 0.41
C ILE A 68 4.14 -11.78 0.68
N CYS A 69 3.78 -10.84 1.55
CA CYS A 69 2.37 -10.47 1.79
C CYS A 69 1.69 -9.93 0.52
N CYS A 70 2.39 -9.14 -0.30
CA CYS A 70 1.86 -8.62 -1.55
C CYS A 70 1.62 -9.72 -2.58
N HIS A 71 2.67 -10.44 -2.96
CA HIS A 71 2.61 -11.55 -3.91
C HIS A 71 3.90 -12.39 -3.87
N PRO A 72 3.84 -13.73 -3.70
CA PRO A 72 5.02 -14.60 -3.63
C PRO A 72 5.99 -14.47 -4.81
N SER A 73 5.50 -14.15 -6.01
CA SER A 73 6.36 -13.96 -7.20
C SER A 73 7.33 -12.80 -7.08
N LEU A 74 7.06 -11.81 -6.22
CA LEU A 74 8.00 -10.72 -5.92
C LEU A 74 9.28 -11.22 -5.23
N VAL A 75 9.25 -12.43 -4.66
CA VAL A 75 10.41 -13.12 -4.10
C VAL A 75 10.78 -14.40 -4.84
N GLY A 76 10.27 -14.57 -6.08
CA GLY A 76 10.59 -15.68 -6.97
C GLY A 76 9.83 -16.99 -6.68
N ASN A 77 8.70 -16.93 -5.98
CA ASN A 77 7.85 -18.09 -5.71
C ASN A 77 6.52 -17.99 -6.50
N ASN A 78 6.04 -19.08 -7.07
CA ASN A 78 4.88 -19.07 -7.96
C ASN A 78 3.55 -19.37 -7.25
N SER A 79 3.51 -19.36 -5.91
CA SER A 79 2.27 -19.54 -5.16
C SER A 79 1.33 -18.35 -5.36
N VAL A 80 0.04 -18.62 -5.24
CA VAL A 80 -1.02 -17.62 -5.34
C VAL A 80 -0.99 -16.68 -4.13
N SER A 81 -1.38 -15.42 -4.34
CA SER A 81 -1.49 -14.41 -3.29
C SER A 81 -2.95 -14.20 -2.88
N GLY A 82 -3.26 -14.47 -1.62
CA GLY A 82 -4.62 -14.27 -1.11
C GLY A 82 -5.02 -12.79 -1.11
N LYS A 83 -4.05 -11.88 -0.99
CA LYS A 83 -4.29 -10.44 -1.16
C LYS A 83 -4.67 -10.05 -2.59
N THR A 84 -4.08 -10.71 -3.59
CA THR A 84 -4.46 -10.48 -4.98
C THR A 84 -5.87 -10.99 -5.23
N GLU A 85 -6.25 -12.15 -4.68
CA GLU A 85 -7.62 -12.66 -4.74
C GLU A 85 -8.62 -11.67 -4.13
N THR A 86 -8.39 -11.21 -2.90
CA THR A 86 -9.27 -10.20 -2.25
C THR A 86 -9.37 -8.91 -3.05
N LEU A 87 -8.27 -8.44 -3.67
CA LEU A 87 -8.32 -7.27 -4.53
C LEU A 87 -9.27 -7.50 -5.71
N PHE A 88 -9.18 -8.66 -6.38
CA PHE A 88 -10.03 -8.94 -7.53
C PHE A 88 -11.50 -9.11 -7.16
N ASP A 89 -11.83 -9.70 -6.01
CA ASP A 89 -13.21 -9.73 -5.50
C ASP A 89 -13.80 -8.32 -5.36
N ILE A 90 -13.00 -7.36 -4.88
CA ILE A 90 -13.37 -5.96 -4.76
C ILE A 90 -13.50 -5.32 -6.15
N LEU A 91 -12.50 -5.49 -7.01
CA LEU A 91 -12.45 -4.85 -8.33
C LEU A 91 -13.57 -5.33 -9.25
N GLU A 92 -13.86 -6.63 -9.28
CA GLU A 92 -14.92 -7.21 -10.09
C GLU A 92 -16.30 -6.68 -9.66
N SER A 93 -16.53 -6.59 -8.34
CA SER A 93 -17.76 -6.00 -7.80
C SER A 93 -17.92 -4.53 -8.22
N LEU A 94 -16.86 -3.73 -8.05
CA LEU A 94 -16.86 -2.31 -8.41
C LEU A 94 -16.98 -2.09 -9.92
N GLN A 95 -16.38 -2.97 -10.73
CA GLN A 95 -16.48 -2.91 -12.19
C GLN A 95 -17.90 -3.21 -12.66
N ALA A 96 -18.59 -4.19 -12.04
CA ALA A 96 -20.00 -4.48 -12.32
C ALA A 96 -20.92 -3.30 -11.98
N GLU A 97 -20.54 -2.49 -10.99
CA GLU A 97 -21.20 -1.23 -10.62
C GLU A 97 -20.78 -0.02 -11.49
N GLY A 98 -19.95 -0.23 -12.52
CA GLY A 98 -19.50 0.82 -13.43
C GLY A 98 -18.51 1.81 -12.80
N GLN A 99 -17.82 1.43 -11.73
CA GLN A 99 -16.91 2.33 -11.00
C GLN A 99 -15.50 2.36 -11.60
N LYS A 100 -14.83 3.51 -11.45
CA LYS A 100 -13.39 3.65 -11.67
C LYS A 100 -12.64 3.55 -10.35
N VAL A 101 -11.52 2.82 -10.34
CA VAL A 101 -10.78 2.51 -9.11
C VAL A 101 -9.32 2.91 -9.24
N LEU A 102 -8.77 3.55 -8.22
CA LEU A 102 -7.32 3.74 -8.10
C LEU A 102 -6.73 2.63 -7.26
N VAL A 103 -5.67 1.97 -7.72
CA VAL A 103 -4.94 0.97 -6.94
C VAL A 103 -3.50 1.41 -6.78
N PHE A 104 -3.09 1.57 -5.52
CA PHE A 104 -1.76 2.05 -5.15
C PHE A 104 -0.89 0.92 -4.62
N SER A 105 0.35 0.88 -5.08
CA SER A 105 1.39 -0.01 -4.54
C SER A 105 2.73 0.70 -4.48
N GLN A 106 3.57 0.36 -3.49
CA GLN A 106 4.95 0.82 -3.43
C GLN A 106 5.86 0.03 -4.39
N PHE A 107 5.47 -1.19 -4.77
CA PHE A 107 6.26 -2.11 -5.57
C PHE A 107 5.86 -2.02 -7.04
N VAL A 108 6.72 -1.44 -7.88
CA VAL A 108 6.43 -1.31 -9.32
C VAL A 108 6.22 -2.67 -10.00
N GLU A 109 6.97 -3.70 -9.58
CA GLU A 109 6.76 -5.07 -10.08
C GLU A 109 5.39 -5.63 -9.68
N MET A 110 4.82 -5.22 -8.54
CA MET A 110 3.46 -5.60 -8.16
C MET A 110 2.44 -4.98 -9.10
N LEU A 111 2.61 -3.70 -9.48
CA LEU A 111 1.73 -3.07 -10.46
C LEU A 111 1.73 -3.81 -11.80
N LYS A 112 2.90 -4.28 -12.26
CA LYS A 112 3.00 -5.11 -13.48
C LYS A 112 2.33 -6.47 -13.34
N ILE A 113 2.37 -7.07 -12.15
CA ILE A 113 1.62 -8.31 -11.87
C ILE A 113 0.12 -8.02 -11.98
N LEU A 114 -0.36 -6.98 -11.28
CA LEU A 114 -1.77 -6.59 -11.31
C LEU A 114 -2.25 -6.23 -12.72
N GLU A 115 -1.45 -5.54 -13.52
CA GLU A 115 -1.75 -5.22 -14.91
C GLU A 115 -2.01 -6.48 -15.76
N ARG A 116 -1.15 -7.50 -15.61
CA ARG A 116 -1.34 -8.79 -16.30
C ARG A 116 -2.60 -9.52 -15.83
N GLU A 117 -2.84 -9.54 -14.53
CA GLU A 117 -4.02 -10.18 -13.94
C GLU A 117 -5.34 -9.48 -14.36
N CYS A 118 -5.32 -8.14 -14.45
CA CYS A 118 -6.42 -7.35 -15.00
C CYS A 118 -6.66 -7.68 -16.48
N ALA A 119 -5.60 -7.75 -17.29
CA ALA A 119 -5.71 -8.08 -18.71
C ALA A 119 -6.33 -9.47 -18.94
N GLN A 120 -5.98 -10.47 -18.12
CA GLN A 120 -6.57 -11.81 -18.17
C GLN A 120 -8.07 -11.82 -17.85
N ARG A 121 -8.54 -10.88 -17.02
CA ARG A 121 -9.94 -10.71 -16.63
C ARG A 121 -10.71 -9.71 -17.50
N GLY A 122 -10.06 -9.15 -18.53
CA GLY A 122 -10.68 -8.15 -19.40
C GLY A 122 -10.90 -6.78 -18.71
N ILE A 123 -10.17 -6.50 -17.62
CA ILE A 123 -10.24 -5.22 -16.92
C ILE A 123 -9.27 -4.23 -17.57
N LYS A 124 -9.82 -3.12 -18.08
CA LYS A 124 -9.01 -2.05 -18.67
C LYS A 124 -8.18 -1.35 -17.59
N THR A 125 -6.89 -1.19 -17.83
CA THR A 125 -5.96 -0.57 -16.89
C THR A 125 -5.22 0.62 -17.48
N HIS A 126 -4.99 1.62 -16.64
CA HIS A 126 -4.01 2.69 -16.85
C HIS A 126 -2.88 2.51 -15.84
N ILE A 127 -1.63 2.85 -16.18
CA ILE A 127 -0.50 2.68 -15.26
C ILE A 127 0.41 3.91 -15.21
N LEU A 128 0.71 4.36 -13.99
CA LEU A 128 1.61 5.49 -13.75
C LEU A 128 2.67 5.14 -12.71
N THR A 129 3.92 5.09 -13.20
CA THR A 129 5.11 4.81 -12.40
C THR A 129 6.08 5.99 -12.43
N GLY A 130 7.17 5.91 -11.65
CA GLY A 130 8.23 6.91 -11.71
C GLY A 130 8.93 7.00 -13.08
N ALA A 131 8.84 5.95 -13.89
CA ALA A 131 9.43 5.89 -15.24
C ALA A 131 8.50 6.44 -16.33
N THR A 132 7.23 6.72 -16.01
CA THR A 132 6.26 7.24 -16.99
C THR A 132 6.65 8.66 -17.42
N LYS A 133 6.90 8.86 -18.73
CA LYS A 133 7.25 10.17 -19.30
C LYS A 133 6.02 11.06 -19.52
N ASN A 134 4.99 10.55 -20.18
CA ASN A 134 3.78 11.31 -20.54
C ASN A 134 2.71 11.25 -19.45
N ARG A 135 3.06 11.72 -18.25
CA ARG A 135 2.20 11.56 -17.05
C ARG A 135 0.84 12.23 -17.17
N GLN A 136 0.79 13.41 -17.80
CA GLN A 136 -0.46 14.16 -18.00
C GLN A 136 -1.41 13.46 -18.97
N GLU A 137 -0.87 12.81 -19.99
CA GLU A 137 -1.64 12.06 -20.98
C GLU A 137 -2.33 10.86 -20.35
N VAL A 138 -1.59 10.01 -19.63
CA VAL A 138 -2.16 8.85 -18.92
C VAL A 138 -3.25 9.26 -17.92
N VAL A 139 -3.04 10.38 -17.22
CA VAL A 139 -4.04 10.91 -16.26
C VAL A 139 -5.27 11.43 -16.98
N ARG A 140 -5.11 12.09 -18.13
CA ARG A 140 -6.23 12.54 -18.96
C ARG A 140 -7.02 11.35 -19.50
N GLU A 141 -6.33 10.35 -20.07
CA GLU A 141 -6.94 9.12 -20.59
C GLU A 141 -7.79 8.41 -19.54
N PHE A 142 -7.28 8.26 -18.32
CA PHE A 142 -8.06 7.67 -17.22
C PHE A 142 -9.30 8.51 -16.86
N GLN A 143 -9.15 9.83 -16.76
CA GLN A 143 -10.26 10.70 -16.35
C GLN A 143 -11.36 10.77 -17.41
N GLU A 144 -10.98 10.79 -18.69
CA GLU A 144 -11.89 10.88 -19.84
C GLU A 144 -12.43 9.51 -20.29
N ASP A 145 -11.92 8.41 -19.75
CA ASP A 145 -12.39 7.05 -20.08
C ASP A 145 -13.90 6.91 -19.83
N PRO A 146 -14.74 6.55 -20.81
CA PRO A 146 -16.16 6.36 -20.55
C PRO A 146 -16.45 5.06 -19.77
N ASP A 147 -15.53 4.10 -19.80
CA ASP A 147 -15.72 2.76 -19.25
C ASP A 147 -15.14 2.61 -17.82
N PRO A 148 -15.68 1.69 -17.01
CA PRO A 148 -15.05 1.32 -15.74
C PRO A 148 -13.65 0.75 -15.98
N CYS A 149 -12.68 1.31 -15.26
CA CYS A 149 -11.27 0.97 -15.43
C CYS A 149 -10.49 1.14 -14.12
N VAL A 150 -9.30 0.53 -14.08
CA VAL A 150 -8.41 0.54 -12.92
C VAL A 150 -7.16 1.35 -13.22
N PHE A 151 -6.84 2.32 -12.37
CA PHE A 151 -5.58 3.07 -12.46
C PHE A 151 -4.55 2.55 -11.47
N LEU A 152 -3.54 1.86 -11.98
CA LEU A 152 -2.41 1.31 -11.24
C LEU A 152 -1.36 2.41 -11.01
N LEU A 153 -1.17 2.82 -9.76
CA LEU A 153 -0.36 3.97 -9.39
C LEU A 153 0.76 3.58 -8.44
N SER A 154 2.01 3.88 -8.82
CA SER A 154 3.10 3.76 -7.86
C SER A 154 3.01 4.89 -6.85
N LEU A 155 3.05 4.52 -5.58
CA LEU A 155 2.96 5.44 -4.45
C LEU A 155 4.04 6.53 -4.47
N ARG A 156 5.24 6.23 -5.00
CA ARG A 156 6.31 7.21 -5.19
C ARG A 156 6.03 8.21 -6.32
N ALA A 157 5.39 7.76 -7.40
CA ALA A 157 5.03 8.66 -8.50
C ALA A 157 3.82 9.54 -8.14
N ALA A 158 2.90 9.05 -7.31
CA ALA A 158 1.72 9.80 -6.88
C ALA A 158 2.01 11.08 -6.06
N GLY A 159 3.26 11.29 -5.62
CA GLY A 159 3.70 12.49 -4.90
C GLY A 159 3.57 13.80 -5.71
N THR A 160 3.60 13.74 -7.04
CA THR A 160 3.36 14.91 -7.91
C THR A 160 1.86 15.26 -7.91
N GLY A 161 1.48 16.54 -7.88
CA GLY A 161 0.10 17.03 -7.69
C GLY A 161 -0.99 16.62 -8.70
N LEU A 162 -1.18 15.33 -8.97
CA LEU A 162 -2.21 14.79 -9.87
C LEU A 162 -3.62 15.07 -9.33
N ASN A 163 -4.55 15.36 -10.25
CA ASN A 163 -5.99 15.45 -9.96
C ASN A 163 -6.66 14.20 -10.52
N LEU A 164 -7.33 13.41 -9.67
CA LEU A 164 -7.90 12.11 -10.04
C LEU A 164 -9.36 12.00 -9.58
N THR A 165 -10.15 13.04 -9.82
CA THR A 165 -11.55 13.12 -9.33
C THR A 165 -12.51 12.16 -10.01
N ALA A 166 -12.12 11.57 -11.16
CA ALA A 166 -12.94 10.58 -11.87
C ALA A 166 -13.12 9.25 -11.11
N ALA A 167 -12.35 9.00 -10.04
CA ALA A 167 -12.47 7.81 -9.21
C ALA A 167 -12.97 8.17 -7.81
N SER A 168 -13.96 7.43 -7.33
CA SER A 168 -14.50 7.47 -5.96
C SER A 168 -13.89 6.37 -5.07
N TYR A 169 -13.27 5.35 -5.65
CA TYR A 169 -12.66 4.24 -4.91
C TYR A 169 -11.13 4.26 -5.00
N VAL A 170 -10.49 4.10 -3.85
CA VAL A 170 -9.04 4.03 -3.70
C VAL A 170 -8.69 2.77 -2.94
N VAL A 171 -7.84 1.92 -3.51
CA VAL A 171 -7.30 0.73 -2.86
C VAL A 171 -5.81 0.94 -2.61
N LEU A 172 -5.41 0.91 -1.34
CA LEU A 172 -4.02 0.81 -0.90
C LEU A 172 -3.68 -0.68 -0.79
N TYR A 173 -3.03 -1.20 -1.83
CA TYR A 173 -2.70 -2.62 -1.92
C TYR A 173 -1.70 -3.05 -0.84
N ASP A 174 -0.72 -2.21 -0.56
CA ASP A 174 0.26 -2.44 0.50
C ASP A 174 0.36 -1.23 1.42
N PRO A 175 0.26 -1.44 2.75
CA PRO A 175 0.31 -0.34 3.70
C PRO A 175 1.71 0.28 3.73
N TRP A 176 1.77 1.61 3.71
CA TRP A 176 3.02 2.37 3.82
C TRP A 176 3.28 2.76 5.27
N TRP A 177 4.53 2.57 5.70
CA TRP A 177 5.16 3.15 6.89
C TRP A 177 4.77 4.59 7.27
N ASN A 178 4.42 5.45 6.30
CA ASN A 178 4.06 6.83 6.56
C ASN A 178 2.58 7.12 6.21
N PRO A 179 1.69 7.20 7.23
CA PRO A 179 0.28 7.51 7.03
C PRO A 179 0.03 8.82 6.26
N ALA A 180 0.93 9.80 6.37
CA ALA A 180 0.80 11.05 5.65
C ALA A 180 0.90 10.89 4.13
N VAL A 181 1.65 9.88 3.65
CA VAL A 181 1.76 9.64 2.20
C VAL A 181 0.52 8.91 1.68
N GLU A 182 -0.05 8.00 2.47
CA GLU A 182 -1.35 7.38 2.15
C GLU A 182 -2.46 8.42 2.12
N ALA A 183 -2.55 9.27 3.15
CA ALA A 183 -3.49 10.37 3.19
C ALA A 183 -3.30 11.30 1.99
N GLN A 184 -2.05 11.59 1.60
CA GLN A 184 -1.76 12.41 0.42
C GLN A 184 -2.21 11.75 -0.89
N ALA A 185 -2.14 10.41 -0.99
CA ALA A 185 -2.61 9.65 -2.15
C ALA A 185 -4.14 9.67 -2.23
N ILE A 186 -4.84 9.50 -1.12
CA ILE A 186 -6.31 9.60 -1.03
C ILE A 186 -6.77 11.04 -1.29
N ASP A 187 -6.05 12.04 -0.78
CA ASP A 187 -6.28 13.48 -1.05
C ASP A 187 -6.09 13.86 -2.55
N ARG A 188 -5.77 12.92 -3.45
CA ARG A 188 -5.78 13.15 -4.92
C ARG A 188 -7.15 12.92 -5.54
N THR A 189 -7.97 12.06 -4.94
CA THR A 189 -9.36 11.84 -5.32
C THR A 189 -10.30 12.72 -4.49
N HIS A 190 -9.96 12.98 -3.22
CA HIS A 190 -10.71 13.85 -2.32
C HIS A 190 -10.31 15.33 -2.51
N ARG A 191 -10.69 15.90 -3.66
CA ARG A 191 -10.39 17.29 -4.04
C ARG A 191 -11.62 18.04 -4.53
N ILE A 192 -11.50 19.36 -4.62
CA ILE A 192 -12.52 20.24 -5.21
C ILE A 192 -12.82 19.74 -6.63
N GLY A 193 -14.09 19.42 -6.90
CA GLY A 193 -14.55 18.78 -8.13
C GLY A 193 -14.95 17.30 -7.96
N GLN A 194 -14.64 16.68 -6.82
CA GLN A 194 -15.21 15.40 -6.43
C GLN A 194 -16.64 15.59 -5.90
N THR A 195 -17.59 14.86 -6.45
CA THR A 195 -19.01 14.93 -6.07
C THR A 195 -19.49 13.68 -5.33
N CYS A 196 -18.72 12.59 -5.38
CA CYS A 196 -19.06 11.31 -4.74
C CYS A 196 -18.23 11.09 -3.47
N THR A 197 -18.82 10.35 -2.52
CA THR A 197 -18.09 9.85 -1.34
C THR A 197 -16.85 9.07 -1.78
N VAL A 198 -15.71 9.37 -1.16
CA VAL A 198 -14.44 8.68 -1.46
C VAL A 198 -14.26 7.52 -0.50
N ASN A 199 -14.22 6.30 -1.03
CA ASN A 199 -13.97 5.07 -0.27
C ASN A 199 -12.51 4.66 -0.41
N ALA A 200 -11.78 4.62 0.70
CA ALA A 200 -10.39 4.20 0.78
C ALA A 200 -10.27 2.84 1.47
N TYR A 201 -9.94 1.81 0.71
CA TYR A 201 -9.70 0.45 1.20
C TYR A 201 -8.22 0.20 1.41
N ARG A 202 -7.83 -0.25 2.60
CA ARG A 202 -6.45 -0.63 2.93
C ARG A 202 -6.38 -2.13 3.12
N LEU A 203 -5.67 -2.80 2.21
CA LEU A 203 -5.50 -4.23 2.25
C LEU A 203 -4.39 -4.60 3.24
N ILE A 204 -4.73 -5.37 4.26
CA ILE A 204 -3.79 -5.80 5.31
C ILE A 204 -3.86 -7.31 5.44
N SER A 205 -2.71 -7.98 5.47
CA SER A 205 -2.66 -9.42 5.75
C SER A 205 -2.56 -9.70 7.25
N PRO A 206 -3.58 -10.31 7.89
CA PRO A 206 -3.57 -10.59 9.33
C PRO A 206 -2.49 -11.59 9.75
N GLY A 207 -1.97 -11.44 10.96
CA GLY A 207 -0.88 -12.27 11.49
C GLY A 207 0.46 -12.04 10.80
N THR A 208 0.62 -10.93 10.08
CA THR A 208 1.86 -10.59 9.38
C THR A 208 2.46 -9.28 9.87
N VAL A 209 3.63 -8.96 9.35
CA VAL A 209 4.33 -7.71 9.65
C VAL A 209 3.50 -6.50 9.23
N GLU A 210 2.64 -6.61 8.22
CA GLU A 210 1.78 -5.50 7.80
C GLU A 210 0.79 -5.09 8.89
N GLU A 211 0.12 -6.06 9.50
CA GLU A 211 -0.79 -5.81 10.63
C GLU A 211 -0.05 -5.20 11.81
N LYS A 212 1.12 -5.75 12.16
CA LYS A 212 1.96 -5.24 13.25
C LYS A 212 2.42 -3.81 13.01
N ILE A 213 2.80 -3.48 11.78
CA ILE A 213 3.18 -2.12 11.38
C ILE A 213 1.98 -1.19 11.52
N TRP A 214 0.81 -1.61 11.04
CA TRP A 214 -0.41 -0.84 11.16
C TRP A 214 -0.77 -0.59 12.63
N GLU A 215 -0.72 -1.59 13.49
CA GLU A 215 -0.94 -1.42 14.93
C GLU A 215 0.06 -0.45 15.57
N LEU A 216 1.35 -0.55 15.22
CA LEU A 216 2.37 0.38 15.71
C LEU A 216 2.11 1.81 15.25
N GLN A 217 1.64 2.01 14.00
CA GLN A 217 1.23 3.32 13.51
C GLN A 217 0.05 3.88 14.28
N GLN A 218 -0.99 3.07 14.52
CA GLN A 218 -2.16 3.49 15.29
C GLN A 218 -1.82 3.83 16.75
N LYS A 219 -0.86 3.12 17.35
CA LYS A 219 -0.31 3.42 18.69
C LYS A 219 0.51 4.70 18.68
N LYS A 220 1.47 4.85 17.76
CA LYS A 220 2.40 6.00 17.70
C LYS A 220 1.75 7.29 17.19
N SER A 221 0.74 7.22 16.31
CA SER A 221 -0.03 8.40 15.87
C SER A 221 -0.77 9.10 17.01
N LYS A 222 -1.02 8.40 18.14
CA LYS A 222 -1.58 9.00 19.35
C LYS A 222 -0.53 9.73 20.20
N THR A 223 0.76 9.50 19.95
CA THR A 223 1.86 9.97 20.80
C THR A 223 2.82 10.92 20.08
N ILE A 224 2.94 10.84 18.75
CA ILE A 224 3.94 11.59 17.97
C ILE A 224 3.33 11.97 16.62
N SER A 225 3.14 13.28 16.36
CA SER A 225 2.65 13.82 15.08
C SER A 225 3.71 13.88 13.98
N ASP A 226 4.97 13.56 14.28
CA ASP A 226 6.08 13.75 13.35
C ASP A 226 7.08 12.61 13.46
N VAL A 227 7.22 11.77 12.44
CA VAL A 227 8.52 11.53 11.78
C VAL A 227 8.28 11.04 10.34
N LEU A 228 8.80 11.83 9.40
CA LEU A 228 8.66 11.67 7.95
C LEU A 228 9.43 10.46 7.39
N GLY A 229 8.74 9.57 6.66
CA GLY A 229 9.30 8.59 5.72
C GLY A 229 9.81 7.26 6.30
N GLU A 230 10.23 6.33 5.41
CA GLU A 230 10.82 5.01 5.77
C GLU A 230 12.00 5.13 6.75
N GLN A 231 12.82 6.17 6.59
CA GLN A 231 13.93 6.47 7.49
C GLN A 231 13.45 7.02 8.85
N GLY A 232 12.30 7.67 8.89
CA GLY A 232 11.70 8.19 10.11
C GLY A 232 11.16 7.09 11.01
N PHE A 233 10.40 6.17 10.41
CA PHE A 233 9.89 4.99 11.11
C PHE A 233 11.03 4.17 11.73
N THR A 234 12.08 3.87 10.96
CA THR A 234 13.22 3.07 11.43
C THR A 234 14.17 3.80 12.39
N LYS A 235 14.17 5.13 12.43
CA LYS A 235 14.90 5.89 13.45
C LYS A 235 14.30 5.70 14.84
N ASN A 236 13.00 5.50 14.93
CA ASN A 236 12.25 5.39 16.18
C ASN A 236 11.89 3.95 16.58
N LEU A 237 12.43 2.96 15.88
CA LEU A 237 12.26 1.56 16.29
C LEU A 237 13.14 1.26 17.49
N THR A 238 12.52 0.76 18.54
CA THR A 238 13.19 0.23 19.73
C THR A 238 13.51 -1.26 19.57
N GLY A 239 14.32 -1.83 20.47
CA GLY A 239 14.53 -3.29 20.50
C GLY A 239 13.23 -4.07 20.68
N ALA A 240 12.34 -3.58 21.56
CA ALA A 240 11.02 -4.16 21.78
C ALA A 240 10.12 -4.09 20.52
N ASP A 241 10.18 -2.99 19.76
CA ASP A 241 9.47 -2.89 18.48
C ASP A 241 9.95 -3.96 17.48
N LEU A 242 11.26 -4.25 17.45
CA LEU A 242 11.79 -5.31 16.60
C LEU A 242 11.35 -6.70 17.05
N GLU A 243 11.44 -6.99 18.36
CA GLU A 243 10.97 -8.26 18.90
C GLU A 243 9.50 -8.51 18.56
N TYR A 244 8.66 -7.48 18.68
CA TYR A 244 7.26 -7.55 18.30
C TYR A 244 7.07 -7.75 16.78
N LEU A 245 7.72 -6.94 15.94
CA LEU A 245 7.61 -7.03 14.48
C LEU A 245 8.03 -8.41 13.94
N PHE A 246 9.05 -9.02 14.55
CA PHE A 246 9.61 -10.31 14.14
C PHE A 246 9.16 -11.49 15.01
N SER A 247 8.17 -11.30 15.89
CA SER A 247 7.51 -12.42 16.56
C SER A 247 6.69 -13.22 15.56
N GLU A 248 6.50 -14.51 15.82
CA GLU A 248 5.46 -15.29 15.16
C GLU A 248 4.06 -14.86 15.63
#